data_AF-A0AAP6WLK3-F1
#
_entry.id   AF-A0AAP6WLK3-F1
#
_cell.length_a   1.000
_cell.length_b   1.000
_cell.length_c   1.000
_cell.angle_alpha   90.00
_cell.angle_beta   90.00
_cell.angle_gamma   90.00
#
_symmetry.space_group_name_H-M   'P 1'
#
loop_
_entity.id
_entity.type
_entity.pdbx_description
1 polymer ?
#
loop_
_entity_poly.entity_id
_entity_poly.type
_entity_poly.pdbx_seq_one_letter_code
_entity_poly.pdbx_strand_id
1 'polypeptide(L)'
;MIDNFEIGTRIKERRTELGLTMQKVADAVGLNKSTIQRYESGNIKDIKIPVIESIGKALNVDPMWLIGKSDYKSKSEEFEKVTYLSNLYFESVMNWSEDKLLDESETIILRGHFSELLLRYKEILESYVNSKIHWKSRQQDFENLYKDRFTSLEIRELFLKQELDNNLNSINSWIESFPNWVARNEKTTKSNIETINVTTLSKREKQIWEEPGKEHLMPIACHDDNLTDEEKDFMDEAIAEYERTHKK
;
A
#
# COMPACT_ATOMS: atom_id res chain seq x y z
N MET A 1 -3.21 0.64 18.10
CA MET A 1 -3.93 1.87 17.70
C MET A 1 -3.80 2.80 18.89
N ILE A 2 -3.44 4.06 18.67
CA ILE A 2 -3.35 5.03 19.76
C ILE A 2 -4.73 5.29 20.37
N ASP A 3 -4.76 5.83 21.59
CA ASP A 3 -6.01 6.10 22.31
C ASP A 3 -6.89 7.12 21.57
N ASN A 4 -8.21 7.02 21.72
CA ASN A 4 -9.18 7.92 21.08
C ASN A 4 -8.94 9.38 21.47
N PHE A 5 -8.45 9.63 22.68
CA PHE A 5 -8.06 10.96 23.13
C PHE A 5 -6.86 11.51 22.33
N GLU A 6 -5.88 10.66 22.01
CA GLU A 6 -4.72 11.07 21.23
C GLU A 6 -5.09 11.34 19.76
N ILE A 7 -5.96 10.52 19.18
CA ILE A 7 -6.54 10.78 17.85
C ILE A 7 -7.25 12.14 17.83
N GLY A 8 -8.10 12.39 18.82
CA GLY A 8 -8.82 13.65 18.96
C GLY A 8 -7.90 14.86 19.12
N THR A 9 -6.81 14.68 19.88
CA THR A 9 -5.78 15.70 20.08
C THR A 9 -5.11 16.06 18.75
N ARG A 10 -4.69 15.07 17.95
CA ARG A 10 -4.07 15.30 16.62
C ARG A 10 -5.02 16.03 15.65
N ILE A 11 -6.31 15.66 15.65
CA ILE A 11 -7.34 16.34 14.85
C ILE A 11 -7.45 17.81 15.26
N LYS A 12 -7.57 18.06 16.58
CA LYS A 12 -7.72 19.41 17.14
C LYS A 12 -6.50 20.29 16.85
N GLU A 13 -5.30 19.77 17.11
CA GLU A 13 -4.03 20.44 16.84
C GLU A 13 -3.96 20.86 15.37
N ARG A 14 -4.16 19.93 14.44
CA ARG A 14 -4.09 20.24 13.02
C ARG A 14 -5.17 21.24 12.59
N ARG A 15 -6.40 21.09 13.07
CA ARG A 15 -7.47 22.07 12.79
C ARG A 15 -7.06 23.47 13.25
N THR A 16 -6.48 23.59 14.44
CA THR A 16 -6.03 24.88 14.99
C THR A 16 -4.87 25.49 14.21
N GLU A 17 -3.91 24.68 13.75
CA GLU A 17 -2.82 25.14 12.88
C GLU A 17 -3.33 25.75 11.57
N LEU A 18 -4.39 25.17 11.01
CA LEU A 18 -5.03 25.68 9.79
C LEU A 18 -5.96 26.87 10.03
N GLY A 19 -6.13 27.30 11.29
CA GLY A 19 -7.07 28.38 11.65
C GLY A 19 -8.54 28.04 11.36
N LEU A 20 -8.88 26.76 11.28
CA LEU A 20 -10.23 26.31 10.94
C LEU A 20 -11.10 26.19 12.19
N THR A 21 -12.38 26.52 12.06
CA THR A 21 -13.37 26.26 13.11
C THR A 21 -13.87 24.82 13.01
N MET A 22 -14.38 24.26 14.12
CA MET A 22 -15.02 22.94 14.08
C MET A 22 -16.18 22.88 13.08
N GLN A 23 -16.89 24.00 12.90
CA GLN A 23 -17.98 24.10 11.92
C GLN A 23 -17.45 23.93 10.49
N LYS A 24 -16.37 24.63 10.13
CA LYS A 24 -15.77 24.51 8.78
C LYS A 24 -15.32 23.08 8.46
N VAL A 25 -14.73 22.39 9.44
CA VAL A 25 -14.35 20.98 9.26
C VAL A 25 -15.58 20.08 9.15
N ALA A 26 -16.60 20.33 9.96
CA ALA A 26 -17.85 19.58 9.92
C ALA A 26 -18.55 19.71 8.55
N ASP A 27 -18.61 20.94 8.01
CA ASP A 27 -19.19 21.23 6.71
C ASP A 27 -18.41 20.52 5.58
N ALA A 28 -17.07 20.54 5.63
CA ALA A 28 -16.22 19.86 4.64
C ALA A 28 -16.34 18.33 4.66
N VAL A 29 -16.61 17.75 5.83
CA VAL A 29 -16.75 16.30 6.02
C VAL A 29 -18.21 15.83 5.83
N GLY A 30 -19.19 16.74 5.83
CA GLY A 30 -20.62 16.41 5.80
C GLY A 30 -21.15 15.88 7.13
N LEU A 31 -20.60 16.35 8.25
CA LEU A 31 -21.00 15.97 9.61
C LEU A 31 -21.48 17.16 10.42
N ASN A 32 -22.13 16.86 11.56
CA ASN A 32 -22.49 17.89 12.52
C ASN A 32 -21.27 18.35 13.33
N LYS A 33 -21.24 19.63 13.70
CA LYS A 33 -20.21 20.21 14.59
C LYS A 33 -20.03 19.41 15.90
N SER A 34 -21.13 18.93 16.48
CA SER A 34 -21.11 18.10 17.69
C SER A 34 -20.39 16.76 17.48
N THR A 35 -20.41 16.22 16.26
CA THR A 35 -19.66 15.02 15.92
C THR A 35 -18.17 15.32 15.88
N ILE A 36 -17.73 16.39 15.19
CA ILE A 36 -16.31 16.80 15.18
C ILE A 36 -15.81 17.09 16.60
N GLN A 37 -16.62 17.75 17.43
CA GLN A 37 -16.27 18.00 18.83
C GLN A 37 -16.03 16.70 19.62
N ARG A 38 -16.88 15.66 19.44
CA ARG A 38 -16.70 14.36 20.09
C ARG A 38 -15.44 13.63 19.62
N TYR A 39 -15.10 13.74 18.33
CA TYR A 39 -13.82 13.25 17.81
C TYR A 39 -12.65 13.97 18.49
N GLU A 40 -12.64 15.29 18.50
CA GLU A 40 -11.55 16.09 19.08
C GLU A 40 -11.38 15.92 20.59
N SER A 41 -12.45 15.59 21.32
CA SER A 41 -12.41 15.36 22.76
C SER A 41 -12.17 13.90 23.15
N GLY A 42 -12.05 12.98 22.18
CA GLY A 42 -11.93 11.54 22.43
C GLY A 42 -13.21 10.88 22.98
N ASN A 43 -14.34 11.60 23.03
CA ASN A 43 -15.61 11.11 23.60
C ASN A 43 -16.43 10.26 22.60
N ILE A 44 -15.80 9.79 21.54
CA ILE A 44 -16.44 8.92 20.58
C ILE A 44 -16.13 7.46 20.93
N LYS A 45 -17.20 6.66 21.06
CA LYS A 45 -17.09 5.27 21.48
C LYS A 45 -16.40 4.40 20.42
N ASP A 46 -16.65 4.70 19.15
CA ASP A 46 -16.13 3.93 18.02
C ASP A 46 -15.68 4.87 16.90
N ILE A 47 -14.40 4.76 16.52
CA ILE A 47 -13.76 5.57 15.49
C ILE A 47 -14.04 4.94 14.14
N LYS A 48 -14.85 5.61 13.32
CA LYS A 48 -15.16 5.14 11.96
C LYS A 48 -14.05 5.52 10.99
N ILE A 49 -13.41 4.54 10.37
CA ILE A 49 -12.32 4.76 9.39
C ILE A 49 -12.73 5.71 8.25
N PRO A 50 -13.93 5.58 7.61
CA PRO A 50 -14.33 6.50 6.54
C PRO A 50 -14.45 7.96 7.01
N VAL A 51 -14.80 8.18 8.29
CA VAL A 51 -14.87 9.52 8.88
C VAL A 51 -13.47 10.06 9.12
N ILE A 52 -12.54 9.24 9.63
CA ILE A 52 -11.13 9.63 9.78
C ILE A 52 -10.50 9.97 8.43
N GLU A 53 -10.78 9.20 7.38
CA GLU A 53 -10.32 9.50 6.02
C GLU A 53 -10.85 10.85 5.52
N SER A 54 -12.13 11.11 5.75
CA SER A 54 -12.76 12.37 5.35
C SER A 54 -12.21 13.56 6.16
N ILE A 55 -11.99 13.39 7.47
CA ILE A 55 -11.34 14.39 8.33
C ILE A 55 -9.89 14.64 7.87
N GLY A 56 -9.14 13.59 7.54
CA GLY A 56 -7.78 13.69 7.02
C GLY A 56 -7.72 14.51 5.74
N LYS A 57 -8.64 14.26 4.79
CA LYS A 57 -8.80 15.05 3.58
C LYS A 57 -9.14 16.52 3.89
N ALA A 58 -10.11 16.78 4.76
CA ALA A 58 -10.51 18.14 5.13
C ALA A 58 -9.38 18.93 5.83
N LEU A 59 -8.48 18.23 6.53
CA LEU A 59 -7.34 18.81 7.25
C LEU A 59 -6.02 18.73 6.47
N ASN A 60 -6.05 18.26 5.23
CA ASN A 60 -4.89 18.02 4.37
C ASN A 60 -3.75 17.27 5.10
N VAL A 61 -4.09 16.13 5.71
CA VAL A 61 -3.18 15.24 6.43
C VAL A 61 -3.44 13.79 6.06
N ASP A 62 -2.44 12.94 6.27
CA ASP A 62 -2.58 11.50 6.11
C ASP A 62 -3.56 10.96 7.19
N PRO A 63 -4.69 10.33 6.83
CA PRO A 63 -5.59 9.69 7.80
C PRO A 63 -4.86 8.69 8.70
N MET A 64 -3.81 8.05 8.18
CA MET A 64 -2.99 7.09 8.91
C MET A 64 -2.15 7.76 10.01
N TRP A 65 -1.79 9.05 9.84
CA TRP A 65 -1.14 9.85 10.87
C TRP A 65 -2.11 10.23 11.99
N LEU A 66 -3.37 10.53 11.66
CA LEU A 66 -4.41 10.82 12.68
C LEU A 66 -4.60 9.65 13.64
N ILE A 67 -4.46 8.41 13.17
CA ILE A 67 -4.62 7.19 14.00
C ILE A 67 -3.30 6.58 14.49
N GLY A 68 -2.19 7.32 14.40
CA GLY A 68 -0.90 6.91 14.93
C GLY A 68 -0.27 5.70 14.24
N LYS A 69 -0.60 5.48 12.96
CA LYS A 69 -0.02 4.42 12.12
C LYS A 69 0.99 4.94 11.09
N SER A 70 1.11 6.27 10.95
CA SER A 70 2.11 6.95 10.12
C SER A 70 2.77 8.04 10.94
N ASP A 71 4.09 8.17 10.79
CA ASP A 71 4.86 9.30 11.36
C ASP A 71 4.75 10.55 10.48
N TYR A 72 4.24 10.42 9.25
CA TYR A 72 4.17 11.49 8.27
C TYR A 72 2.82 12.20 8.33
N LYS A 73 2.83 13.44 8.83
CA LYS A 73 1.64 14.28 8.99
C LYS A 73 0.87 14.52 7.70
N SER A 74 1.58 14.78 6.61
CA SER A 74 1.01 14.91 5.27
C SER A 74 1.99 14.33 4.28
N LYS A 75 1.46 13.74 3.21
CA LYS A 75 2.23 13.40 2.02
C LYS A 75 2.28 14.64 1.12
N SER A 76 3.43 14.91 0.51
CA SER A 76 3.51 16.03 -0.45
C SER A 76 2.74 15.68 -1.73
N GLU A 77 2.34 16.70 -2.49
CA GLU A 77 1.66 16.49 -3.77
C GLU A 77 2.52 15.65 -4.72
N GLU A 78 3.84 15.85 -4.72
CA GLU A 78 4.80 15.05 -5.48
C GLU A 78 4.82 13.60 -5.01
N PHE A 79 4.79 13.35 -3.70
CA PHE A 79 4.73 12.00 -3.15
C PHE A 79 3.48 11.25 -3.65
N GLU A 80 2.32 11.90 -3.61
CA GLU A 80 1.06 11.32 -4.09
C GLU A 80 1.10 11.07 -5.60
N LYS A 81 1.63 12.01 -6.39
CA LYS A 81 1.80 11.85 -7.84
C LYS A 81 2.68 10.65 -8.19
N VAL A 82 3.82 10.49 -7.52
CA VAL A 82 4.74 9.37 -7.77
C VAL A 82 4.08 8.05 -7.35
N THR A 83 3.37 8.03 -6.22
CA THR A 83 2.63 6.83 -5.77
C THR A 83 1.56 6.43 -6.78
N TYR A 84 0.78 7.40 -7.27
CA TYR A 84 -0.24 7.16 -8.29
C TYR A 84 0.36 6.58 -9.58
N LEU A 85 1.47 7.15 -10.08
CA LEU A 85 2.14 6.64 -11.28
C LEU A 85 2.66 5.21 -11.09
N SER A 86 3.26 4.91 -9.94
CA SER A 86 3.72 3.54 -9.64
C SER A 86 2.59 2.52 -9.68
N ASN A 87 1.44 2.85 -9.07
CA ASN A 87 0.26 1.98 -9.10
C ASN A 87 -0.27 1.83 -10.52
N LEU A 88 -0.37 2.93 -11.28
CA LEU A 88 -0.82 2.89 -12.66
C LEU A 88 0.06 1.99 -13.54
N TYR A 89 1.38 2.07 -13.39
CA TYR A 89 2.31 1.21 -14.14
C TYR A 89 2.21 -0.25 -13.72
N PHE A 90 2.04 -0.53 -12.43
CA PHE A 90 1.80 -1.88 -11.93
C PHE A 90 0.53 -2.48 -12.57
N GLU A 91 -0.60 -1.77 -12.51
CA GLU A 91 -1.85 -2.20 -13.14
C GLU A 91 -1.72 -2.37 -14.65
N SER A 92 -0.96 -1.48 -15.31
CA SER A 92 -0.71 -1.59 -16.75
C SER A 92 0.03 -2.88 -17.11
N VAL A 93 1.03 -3.28 -16.32
CA VAL A 93 1.75 -4.55 -16.50
C VAL A 93 0.80 -5.74 -16.28
N MET A 94 -0.03 -5.68 -15.22
CA MET A 94 -0.98 -6.75 -14.93
C MET A 94 -2.00 -6.91 -16.05
N ASN A 95 -2.65 -5.83 -16.47
CA ASN A 95 -3.64 -5.86 -17.54
C ASN A 95 -3.04 -6.30 -18.89
N TRP A 96 -1.85 -5.81 -19.24
CA TRP A 96 -1.18 -6.22 -20.48
C TRP A 96 -0.82 -7.70 -20.48
N SER A 97 -0.41 -8.25 -19.34
CA SER A 97 -0.08 -9.69 -19.24
C SER A 97 -1.29 -10.62 -19.40
N GLU A 98 -2.53 -10.11 -19.41
CA GLU A 98 -3.76 -10.88 -19.69
C GLU A 98 -4.21 -10.79 -21.16
N ASP A 99 -3.40 -10.22 -22.05
CA ASP A 99 -3.70 -10.16 -23.48
C ASP A 99 -3.83 -11.57 -24.09
N LYS A 100 -4.65 -11.71 -25.12
CA LYS A 100 -4.97 -12.97 -25.83
C LYS A 100 -3.76 -13.62 -26.52
N LEU A 101 -2.60 -12.96 -26.49
CA LEU A 101 -1.34 -13.45 -27.04
C LEU A 101 -0.58 -14.36 -26.09
N LEU A 102 -0.92 -14.36 -24.80
CA LEU A 102 -0.30 -15.22 -23.78
C LEU A 102 -1.30 -16.26 -23.30
N ASP A 103 -0.82 -17.46 -23.03
CA ASP A 103 -1.58 -18.45 -22.27
C ASP A 103 -1.47 -18.20 -20.75
N GLU A 104 -2.30 -18.90 -19.98
CA GLU A 104 -2.33 -18.79 -18.52
C GLU A 104 -0.97 -19.08 -17.88
N SER A 105 -0.23 -20.04 -18.44
CA SER A 105 1.06 -20.46 -17.91
C SER A 105 2.14 -19.43 -18.17
N GLU A 106 2.18 -18.85 -19.37
CA GLU A 106 3.07 -17.75 -19.74
C GLU A 106 2.78 -16.52 -18.89
N THR A 107 1.49 -16.23 -18.66
CA THR A 107 1.04 -15.12 -17.80
C THR A 107 1.56 -15.28 -16.37
N ILE A 108 1.39 -16.47 -15.77
CA ILE A 108 1.87 -16.78 -14.42
C ILE A 108 3.39 -16.62 -14.32
N ILE A 109 4.12 -17.12 -15.32
CA ILE A 109 5.58 -17.02 -15.42
C ILE A 109 6.00 -15.54 -15.44
N LEU A 110 5.48 -14.74 -16.37
CA LEU A 110 5.86 -13.33 -16.49
C LEU A 110 5.51 -12.51 -15.23
N ARG A 111 4.32 -12.73 -14.65
CA ARG A 111 3.89 -12.07 -13.41
C ARG A 111 4.74 -12.47 -12.21
N GLY A 112 5.13 -13.74 -12.11
CA GLY A 112 6.03 -14.24 -11.08
C GLY A 112 7.39 -13.57 -11.14
N HIS A 113 7.98 -13.47 -12.34
CA HIS A 113 9.23 -12.75 -12.54
C HIS A 113 9.10 -11.27 -12.17
N PHE A 114 8.05 -10.58 -12.63
CA PHE A 114 7.84 -9.18 -12.27
C PHE A 114 7.68 -8.98 -10.75
N SER A 115 6.98 -9.87 -10.07
CA SER A 115 6.82 -9.82 -8.61
C SER A 115 8.15 -9.98 -7.88
N GLU A 116 9.01 -10.88 -8.34
CA GLU A 116 10.36 -11.08 -7.82
C GLU A 116 11.27 -9.86 -8.05
N LEU A 117 11.12 -9.17 -9.19
CA LEU A 117 11.81 -7.90 -9.45
C LEU A 117 11.45 -6.84 -8.39
N LEU A 118 10.16 -6.71 -8.08
CA LEU A 118 9.69 -5.76 -7.05
C LEU A 118 10.24 -6.11 -5.67
N LEU A 119 10.31 -7.39 -5.33
CA LEU A 119 10.91 -7.87 -4.08
C LEU A 119 12.40 -7.52 -3.99
N ARG A 120 13.18 -7.81 -5.03
CA ARG A 120 14.61 -7.48 -5.08
C ARG A 120 14.84 -5.97 -5.01
N TYR A 121 13.99 -5.18 -5.64
CA TYR A 121 14.07 -3.73 -5.56
C TYR A 121 13.79 -3.23 -4.14
N LYS A 122 12.82 -3.81 -3.42
CA LYS A 122 12.58 -3.52 -2.01
C LYS A 122 13.82 -3.79 -1.15
N GLU A 123 14.54 -4.88 -1.38
CA GLU A 123 15.79 -5.18 -0.64
C GLU A 123 16.87 -4.11 -0.86
N ILE A 124 16.98 -3.57 -2.08
CA ILE A 124 17.88 -2.44 -2.38
C ILE A 124 17.47 -1.20 -1.56
N LEU A 125 16.16 -0.91 -1.46
CA LEU A 125 15.67 0.21 -0.65
C LEU A 125 15.98 0.02 0.84
N GLU A 126 15.82 -1.19 1.37
CA GLU A 126 16.18 -1.52 2.75
C GLU A 126 17.69 -1.36 2.99
N SER A 127 18.51 -1.83 2.05
CA SER A 127 19.96 -1.63 2.06
C SER A 127 20.32 -0.14 2.06
N TYR A 128 19.69 0.68 1.22
CA TYR A 128 19.89 2.12 1.21
C TYR A 128 19.53 2.78 2.55
N VAL A 129 18.42 2.39 3.18
CA VAL A 129 18.03 2.90 4.49
C VAL A 129 19.10 2.57 5.54
N ASN A 130 19.63 1.35 5.52
CA ASN A 130 20.73 0.95 6.42
C ASN A 130 22.01 1.76 6.14
N SER A 131 22.39 1.93 4.87
CA SER A 131 23.55 2.73 4.48
C SER A 131 23.40 4.20 4.89
N LYS A 132 22.19 4.77 4.90
CA LYS A 132 21.93 6.12 5.43
C LYS A 132 22.23 6.19 6.93
N ILE A 133 21.90 5.15 7.70
CA ILE A 133 22.23 5.06 9.13
C ILE A 133 23.74 4.95 9.31
N HIS A 134 24.41 4.10 8.53
CA HIS A 134 25.88 3.95 8.54
C HIS A 134 26.60 5.25 8.17
N TRP A 135 26.12 5.97 7.17
CA TRP A 135 26.68 7.26 6.76
C TRP A 135 26.68 8.25 7.91
N LYS A 136 25.57 8.38 8.65
CA LYS A 136 25.47 9.30 9.79
C LYS A 136 26.53 9.07 10.86
N SER A 137 26.98 7.83 11.07
CA SER A 137 27.98 7.51 12.09
C SER A 137 29.43 7.58 11.59
N ARG A 138 29.66 7.44 10.29
CA ARG A 138 31.02 7.32 9.70
C ARG A 138 31.39 8.40 8.69
N GLN A 139 30.49 9.36 8.44
CA GLN A 139 30.68 10.42 7.43
C GLN A 139 32.05 11.11 7.59
N GLN A 140 32.41 11.53 8.80
CA GLN A 140 33.65 12.27 9.03
C GLN A 140 34.89 11.45 8.68
N ASP A 141 34.89 10.15 8.99
CA ASP A 141 36.01 9.26 8.69
C ASP A 141 36.17 9.10 7.17
N PHE A 142 35.07 8.90 6.44
CA PHE A 142 35.08 8.81 4.99
C PHE A 142 35.50 10.12 4.33
N GLU A 143 34.95 11.25 4.77
CA GLU A 143 35.33 12.56 4.24
C GLU A 143 36.82 12.83 4.47
N ASN A 144 37.35 12.49 5.65
CA ASN A 144 38.78 12.66 5.94
C ASN A 144 39.70 11.83 5.03
N LEU A 145 39.28 10.64 4.61
CA LEU A 145 40.06 9.74 3.74
C LEU A 145 40.11 10.21 2.27
N TYR A 146 39.10 10.97 1.83
CA TYR A 146 38.89 11.25 0.40
C TYR A 146 38.81 12.73 0.04
N LYS A 147 38.76 13.64 1.04
CA LYS A 147 38.63 15.10 0.85
C LYS A 147 39.64 15.74 -0.09
N ASP A 148 40.84 15.17 -0.22
CA ASP A 148 41.89 15.74 -1.08
C ASP A 148 41.69 15.39 -2.57
N ARG A 149 40.78 14.45 -2.88
CA ARG A 149 40.53 13.95 -4.24
C ARG A 149 39.11 14.17 -4.73
N PHE A 150 38.15 14.31 -3.83
CA PHE A 150 36.73 14.28 -4.13
C PHE A 150 35.96 15.30 -3.30
N THR A 151 34.87 15.82 -3.86
CA THR A 151 33.88 16.63 -3.16
C THR A 151 33.07 15.77 -2.18
N SER A 152 32.46 16.38 -1.17
CA SER A 152 31.59 15.65 -0.22
C SER A 152 30.44 14.89 -0.91
N LEU A 153 29.93 15.41 -2.04
CA LEU A 153 28.92 14.73 -2.83
C LEU A 153 29.48 13.45 -3.48
N GLU A 154 30.62 13.53 -4.15
CA GLU A 154 31.27 12.38 -4.78
C GLU A 154 31.69 11.33 -3.75
N ILE A 155 32.17 11.74 -2.57
CA ILE A 155 32.49 10.81 -1.48
C ILE A 155 31.24 10.06 -1.03
N ARG A 156 30.10 10.75 -0.91
CA ARG A 156 28.83 10.14 -0.56
C ARG A 156 28.32 9.20 -1.65
N GLU A 157 28.50 9.55 -2.93
CA GLU A 157 28.18 8.69 -4.06
C GLU A 157 29.03 7.42 -4.07
N LEU A 158 30.35 7.54 -3.85
CA LEU A 158 31.26 6.40 -3.73
C LEU A 158 30.86 5.47 -2.59
N PHE A 159 30.54 6.04 -1.41
CA PHE A 159 30.06 5.27 -0.27
C PHE A 159 28.78 4.50 -0.60
N LEU A 160 27.78 5.18 -1.16
CA LEU A 160 26.51 4.53 -1.52
C LEU A 160 26.71 3.45 -2.58
N LYS A 161 27.56 3.70 -3.57
CA LYS A 161 27.92 2.70 -4.58
C LYS A 161 28.50 1.46 -3.93
N GLN A 162 29.49 1.63 -3.05
CA GLN A 162 30.13 0.52 -2.34
C GLN A 162 29.13 -0.29 -1.50
N GLU A 163 28.23 0.38 -0.79
CA GLU A 163 27.25 -0.31 0.08
C GLU A 163 26.17 -1.05 -0.73
N LEU A 164 25.76 -0.51 -1.88
CA LEU A 164 24.69 -1.07 -2.70
C LEU A 164 25.17 -2.02 -3.79
N ASP A 165 26.49 -2.07 -4.07
CA ASP A 165 27.07 -2.75 -5.23
C ASP A 165 26.65 -4.21 -5.34
N ASN A 166 26.69 -4.97 -4.23
CA ASN A 166 26.33 -6.38 -4.23
C ASN A 166 24.86 -6.60 -4.63
N ASN A 167 23.95 -5.78 -4.12
CA ASN A 167 22.52 -5.89 -4.41
C ASN A 167 22.22 -5.46 -5.85
N LEU A 168 22.89 -4.40 -6.33
CA LEU A 168 22.78 -3.92 -7.71
C LEU A 168 23.33 -4.94 -8.72
N ASN A 169 24.47 -5.56 -8.43
CA ASN A 169 25.04 -6.60 -9.28
C ASN A 169 24.16 -7.86 -9.28
N SER A 170 23.59 -8.22 -8.12
CA SER A 170 22.67 -9.35 -8.00
C SER A 170 21.39 -9.15 -8.84
N ILE A 171 20.74 -7.98 -8.72
CA ILE A 171 19.53 -7.71 -9.51
C ILE A 171 19.84 -7.62 -11.00
N ASN A 172 20.99 -7.05 -11.39
CA ASN A 172 21.38 -6.95 -12.80
C ASN A 172 21.60 -8.34 -13.41
N SER A 173 22.38 -9.19 -12.74
CA SER A 173 22.62 -10.57 -13.19
C SER A 173 21.31 -11.38 -13.26
N TRP A 174 20.39 -11.16 -12.31
CA TRP A 174 19.08 -11.79 -12.33
C TRP A 174 18.21 -11.32 -13.50
N ILE A 175 18.16 -10.01 -13.79
CA ILE A 175 17.45 -9.46 -14.96
C ILE A 175 18.02 -10.00 -16.27
N GLU A 176 19.36 -10.04 -16.40
CA GLU A 176 20.03 -10.58 -17.58
C GLU A 176 19.70 -12.07 -17.81
N SER A 177 19.32 -12.79 -16.76
CA SER A 177 18.92 -14.19 -16.85
C SER A 177 17.48 -14.41 -17.34
N PHE A 178 16.68 -13.35 -17.51
CA PHE A 178 15.26 -13.43 -17.85
C PHE A 178 14.94 -14.32 -19.06
N PRO A 179 15.62 -14.20 -20.23
CA PRO A 179 15.33 -15.07 -21.37
C PRO A 179 15.54 -16.56 -21.08
N ASN A 180 16.59 -16.88 -20.31
CA ASN A 180 16.86 -18.26 -19.90
C ASN A 180 15.81 -18.76 -18.90
N TRP A 181 15.32 -17.88 -18.03
CA TRP A 181 14.29 -18.19 -17.06
C TRP A 181 12.97 -18.53 -17.75
N VAL A 182 12.53 -17.70 -18.71
CA VAL A 182 11.31 -17.95 -19.51
C VAL A 182 11.41 -19.29 -20.23
N ALA A 183 12.48 -19.52 -21.01
CA ALA A 183 12.67 -20.74 -21.79
C ALA A 183 12.74 -22.04 -20.96
N ARG A 184 13.16 -21.95 -19.68
CA ARG A 184 13.17 -23.10 -18.75
C ARG A 184 11.80 -23.39 -18.17
N ASN A 185 11.01 -22.35 -17.87
CA ASN A 185 9.72 -22.50 -17.22
C ASN A 185 8.60 -22.86 -18.22
N GLU A 186 8.68 -22.40 -19.48
CA GLU A 186 7.74 -22.78 -20.55
C GLU A 186 7.63 -24.30 -20.78
N LYS A 187 8.69 -25.07 -20.48
CA LYS A 187 8.71 -26.53 -20.69
C LYS A 187 8.07 -27.33 -19.54
N THR A 188 7.74 -26.70 -18.43
CA THR A 188 7.37 -27.37 -17.16
C THR A 188 5.84 -27.41 -16.94
N THR A 189 5.05 -26.86 -17.86
CA THR A 189 3.66 -26.44 -17.66
C THR A 189 2.58 -27.50 -17.89
N LYS A 190 2.88 -28.79 -17.75
CA LYS A 190 1.83 -29.83 -17.69
C LYS A 190 1.60 -30.48 -16.31
N SER A 191 2.41 -30.21 -15.28
CA SER A 191 2.19 -30.85 -13.97
C SER A 191 2.43 -30.00 -12.71
N ASN A 192 3.03 -28.80 -12.79
CA ASN A 192 3.66 -28.19 -11.62
C ASN A 192 3.24 -26.73 -11.33
N ILE A 193 1.94 -26.44 -11.38
CA ILE A 193 1.40 -25.20 -10.76
C ILE A 193 1.61 -25.24 -9.22
N GLU A 194 1.78 -26.43 -8.64
CA GLU A 194 2.01 -26.64 -7.20
C GLU A 194 3.42 -26.25 -6.70
N THR A 195 4.41 -26.02 -7.58
CA THR A 195 5.82 -25.78 -7.17
C THR A 195 6.34 -24.36 -7.43
N ILE A 196 5.46 -23.40 -7.75
CA ILE A 196 5.90 -22.00 -7.75
C ILE A 196 6.24 -21.64 -6.31
N ASN A 197 7.53 -21.61 -6.00
CA ASN A 197 8.05 -21.10 -4.74
C ASN A 197 7.74 -19.60 -4.68
N VAL A 198 6.51 -19.28 -4.26
CA VAL A 198 6.17 -17.94 -3.79
C VAL A 198 7.07 -17.71 -2.59
N THR A 199 8.07 -16.85 -2.74
CA THR A 199 8.79 -16.32 -1.59
C THR A 199 7.76 -15.57 -0.76
N THR A 200 7.21 -16.22 0.25
CA THR A 200 6.26 -15.59 1.14
C THR A 200 7.00 -14.46 1.82
N LEU A 201 6.61 -13.22 1.53
CA LEU A 201 6.95 -12.08 2.38
C LEU A 201 6.66 -12.52 3.82
N SER A 202 7.59 -12.29 4.74
CA SER A 202 7.29 -12.57 6.15
C SER A 202 6.00 -11.83 6.47
N LYS A 203 4.95 -12.59 6.78
CA LYS A 203 3.73 -11.99 7.27
C LYS A 203 4.18 -11.23 8.52
N ARG A 204 4.12 -9.90 8.50
CA ARG A 204 3.82 -9.21 9.75
C ARG A 204 2.44 -9.74 10.12
N GLU A 205 2.41 -10.72 11.01
CA GLU A 205 1.17 -11.28 11.51
C GLU A 205 0.30 -10.11 11.97
N LYS A 206 -0.73 -9.80 11.19
CA LYS A 206 -1.89 -9.13 11.77
C LYS A 206 -2.40 -10.16 12.76
N GLN A 207 -2.24 -9.89 14.05
CA GLN A 207 -2.96 -10.62 15.08
C GLN A 207 -4.45 -10.45 14.78
N ILE A 208 -5.01 -11.40 14.04
CA ILE A 208 -6.45 -11.57 13.90
C ILE A 208 -6.84 -12.24 15.21
N TRP A 209 -7.39 -11.47 16.12
CA TRP A 209 -8.00 -12.02 17.31
C TRP A 209 -9.27 -12.75 16.86
N GLU A 210 -9.21 -14.08 16.73
CA GLU A 210 -10.41 -14.91 16.67
C GLU A 210 -11.03 -14.94 18.06
N GLU A 211 -11.74 -13.86 18.41
CA GLU A 211 -12.54 -13.80 19.62
C GLU A 211 -13.89 -14.52 19.38
N PRO A 212 -14.25 -15.53 20.20
CA PRO A 212 -15.56 -16.18 20.10
C PRO A 212 -16.68 -15.14 20.25
N GLY A 213 -17.63 -15.11 19.31
CA GLY A 213 -18.75 -14.14 19.29
C GLY A 213 -18.58 -12.92 18.37
N LYS A 214 -17.46 -12.82 17.63
CA LYS A 214 -17.21 -11.76 16.63
C LYS A 214 -17.27 -12.22 15.18
N GLU A 215 -17.97 -13.32 14.93
CA GLU A 215 -18.19 -13.90 13.58
C GLU A 215 -18.79 -12.89 12.59
N HIS A 216 -19.59 -11.94 13.07
CA HIS A 216 -20.16 -10.84 12.28
C HIS A 216 -19.14 -9.81 11.75
N LEU A 217 -17.88 -9.86 12.21
CA LEU A 217 -16.78 -8.98 11.78
C LEU A 217 -15.85 -9.66 10.78
N MET A 218 -16.12 -10.91 10.43
CA MET A 218 -15.37 -11.60 9.38
C MET A 218 -15.66 -10.91 8.03
N PRO A 219 -14.62 -10.63 7.23
CA PRO A 219 -14.81 -10.02 5.93
C PRO A 219 -15.63 -10.95 5.03
N ILE A 220 -16.80 -10.48 4.61
CA ILE A 220 -17.67 -11.16 3.64
C ILE A 220 -17.01 -11.04 2.27
N ALA A 221 -16.91 -12.15 1.53
CA ALA A 221 -16.32 -12.15 0.20
C ALA A 221 -17.12 -11.25 -0.75
N CYS A 222 -16.45 -10.57 -1.69
CA CYS A 222 -17.09 -9.64 -2.64
C CYS A 222 -18.19 -10.28 -3.52
N HIS A 223 -18.25 -11.62 -3.53
CA HIS A 223 -19.22 -12.41 -4.27
C HIS A 223 -20.33 -13.01 -3.39
N ASP A 224 -20.32 -12.73 -2.09
CA ASP A 224 -21.28 -13.27 -1.13
C ASP A 224 -22.21 -12.13 -0.68
N ASP A 225 -23.38 -12.09 -1.31
CA ASP A 225 -24.41 -11.05 -1.24
C ASP A 225 -25.32 -11.18 -0.01
N ASN A 226 -25.10 -12.21 0.82
CA ASN A 226 -25.79 -12.44 2.11
C ASN A 226 -27.31 -12.53 2.00
N LEU A 227 -27.83 -12.80 0.80
CA LEU A 227 -29.24 -13.06 0.50
C LEU A 227 -29.52 -14.54 0.69
N THR A 228 -30.64 -14.85 1.33
CA THR A 228 -31.19 -16.21 1.34
C THR A 228 -31.63 -16.62 -0.07
N ASP A 229 -31.69 -17.92 -0.36
CA ASP A 229 -32.14 -18.43 -1.66
C ASP A 229 -33.54 -17.89 -2.03
N GLU A 230 -34.42 -17.73 -1.03
CA GLU A 230 -35.75 -17.13 -1.20
C GLU A 230 -35.70 -15.64 -1.59
N GLU A 231 -34.76 -14.87 -1.05
CA GLU A 231 -34.56 -13.45 -1.39
C GLU A 231 -33.92 -13.28 -2.78
N LYS A 232 -33.06 -14.22 -3.19
CA LYS A 232 -32.49 -14.25 -4.56
C LYS A 232 -33.57 -14.55 -5.59
N ASP A 233 -34.38 -15.57 -5.34
CA ASP A 233 -35.50 -15.94 -6.22
C ASP A 233 -36.50 -14.78 -6.38
N PHE A 234 -36.84 -14.10 -5.29
CA PHE A 234 -37.70 -12.91 -5.34
C PHE A 234 -37.08 -11.78 -6.20
N MET A 235 -35.78 -11.56 -6.05
CA MET A 235 -35.09 -10.49 -6.77
C MET A 235 -34.95 -10.79 -8.26
N ASP A 236 -34.70 -12.06 -8.62
CA ASP A 236 -34.69 -12.52 -10.00
C ASP A 236 -36.08 -12.41 -10.66
N GLU A 237 -37.15 -12.71 -9.92
CA GLU A 237 -38.53 -12.57 -10.41
C GLU A 237 -38.89 -11.08 -10.64
N ALA A 238 -38.48 -10.20 -9.72
CA ALA A 238 -38.67 -8.75 -9.84
C ALA A 238 -37.88 -8.15 -11.02
N ILE A 239 -36.66 -8.63 -11.26
CA ILE A 239 -35.84 -8.23 -12.42
C ILE A 239 -36.50 -8.71 -13.72
N ALA A 240 -36.99 -9.95 -13.78
CA ALA A 240 -37.66 -10.49 -14.95
C ALA A 240 -38.99 -9.77 -15.29
N GLU A 241 -39.73 -9.33 -14.27
CA GLU A 241 -40.94 -8.51 -14.41
C GLU A 241 -40.59 -7.10 -14.95
N TYR A 242 -39.52 -6.49 -14.43
CA TYR A 242 -39.03 -5.19 -14.88
C TYR A 242 -38.56 -5.23 -16.33
N GLU A 243 -37.80 -6.26 -16.72
CA GLU A 243 -37.38 -6.45 -18.11
C GLU A 243 -38.57 -6.66 -19.05
N ARG A 244 -39.59 -7.42 -18.65
CA ARG A 244 -40.83 -7.62 -19.43
C ARG A 244 -41.62 -6.33 -19.64
N THR A 245 -41.58 -5.42 -18.68
CA THR A 245 -42.35 -4.17 -18.72
C THR A 245 -41.59 -3.01 -19.37
N HIS A 246 -40.25 -3.05 -19.40
CA HIS A 246 -39.40 -1.94 -19.83
C HIS A 246 -38.48 -2.24 -21.03
N LYS A 247 -38.38 -3.49 -21.51
CA LYS A 247 -37.87 -3.77 -22.87
C LYS A 247 -39.02 -3.69 -23.88
N LYS A 248 -39.18 -2.50 -24.46
CA LYS A 248 -39.80 -2.29 -25.79
C LYS A 248 -38.74 -1.77 -26.75
#